data_AF-D7KEU7-F1
#
_entry.id   AF-D7KEU7-F1
#
_cell.length_a   1.000
_cell.length_b   1.000
_cell.length_c   1.000
_cell.angle_alpha   90.00
_cell.angle_beta   90.00
_cell.angle_gamma   90.00
#
_symmetry.space_group_name_H-M   'P 1'
#
loop_
_entity.id
_entity.type
_entity.pdbx_description
1 polymer ?
#
loop_
_entity_poly.entity_id
_entity_poly.type
_entity_poly.pdbx_seq_one_letter_code
_entity_poly.pdbx_strand_id
1 'polypeptide(L)'
;ALSLRTCVEEIVFNFIYPRIDLEVSKKMNHLLKAPFCVHPNTGRVCVPIDPNNCDEFDPLLEVPTLSQIIEEINSAGLNMDVDDD
;
A
#
# COMPACT_ATOMS: atom_id res chain seq x y z
N ALA A 1 21.43 -36.98 10.31
CA ALA A 1 20.41 -36.55 11.29
C ALA A 1 20.29 -35.03 11.45
N LEU A 2 21.10 -34.21 10.76
CA LEU A 2 21.00 -32.74 10.81
C LEU A 2 19.83 -32.16 9.98
N SER A 3 19.46 -32.80 8.86
CA SER A 3 18.49 -32.24 7.88
C SER A 3 17.04 -32.17 8.38
N LEU A 4 16.63 -33.03 9.32
CA LEU A 4 15.28 -32.96 9.92
C LEU A 4 15.15 -31.81 10.91
N ARG A 5 16.26 -31.34 11.50
CA ARG A 5 16.24 -30.27 12.51
C ARG A 5 15.98 -28.90 11.87
N THR A 6 16.48 -28.66 10.67
CA THR A 6 16.27 -27.41 9.92
C THR A 6 14.99 -27.45 9.08
N CYS A 7 14.37 -28.61 8.90
CA CYS A 7 13.22 -28.77 8.01
C CYS A 7 12.04 -27.84 8.36
N VAL A 8 11.75 -27.65 9.64
CA VAL A 8 10.66 -26.73 10.07
C VAL A 8 11.03 -25.28 9.73
N GLU A 9 12.26 -24.85 10.00
CA GLU A 9 12.73 -23.51 9.68
C GLU A 9 12.70 -23.27 8.16
N GLU A 10 13.18 -24.22 7.37
CA GLU A 10 13.14 -24.15 5.91
C GLU A 10 11.70 -24.02 5.40
N ILE A 11 10.74 -24.74 5.96
CA ILE A 11 9.32 -24.58 5.61
C ILE A 11 8.86 -23.15 5.95
N VAL A 12 9.12 -22.65 7.16
CA VAL A 12 8.75 -21.27 7.54
C VAL A 12 9.36 -20.24 6.58
N PHE A 13 10.66 -20.35 6.26
CA PHE A 13 11.33 -19.44 5.35
C PHE A 13 10.80 -19.52 3.92
N ASN A 14 10.45 -20.71 3.43
CA ASN A 14 9.92 -20.87 2.08
C ASN A 14 8.51 -20.30 1.90
N PHE A 15 7.66 -20.41 2.93
CA PHE A 15 6.24 -20.07 2.83
C PHE A 15 5.89 -18.69 3.38
N ILE A 16 6.58 -18.21 4.42
CA ILE A 16 6.15 -17.02 5.17
C ILE A 16 7.17 -15.87 5.12
N TYR A 17 8.45 -16.16 4.93
CA TYR A 17 9.46 -15.11 4.88
C TYR A 17 9.28 -14.23 3.62
N PRO A 18 9.42 -12.89 3.74
CA PRO A 18 9.20 -11.98 2.61
C PRO A 18 10.23 -12.21 1.50
N ARG A 19 9.73 -12.26 0.26
CA ARG A 19 10.57 -12.30 -0.95
C ARG A 19 10.93 -10.86 -1.32
N ILE A 20 12.17 -10.49 -1.05
CA ILE A 20 12.66 -9.13 -1.30
C ILE A 20 13.06 -8.99 -2.78
N ASP A 21 12.52 -7.98 -3.46
CA ASP A 21 13.04 -7.59 -4.77
C ASP A 21 14.42 -6.93 -4.57
N LEU A 22 15.46 -7.70 -4.86
CA LEU A 22 16.83 -7.30 -4.58
C LEU A 22 17.30 -6.11 -5.44
N GLU A 23 16.77 -5.95 -6.66
CA GLU A 23 17.23 -4.89 -7.57
C GLU A 23 16.79 -3.50 -7.13
N VAL A 24 15.73 -3.39 -6.31
CA VAL A 24 15.29 -2.10 -5.76
C VAL A 24 16.21 -1.57 -4.65
N SER A 25 17.04 -2.43 -4.05
CA SER A 25 17.93 -2.07 -2.93
C SER A 25 19.44 -2.09 -3.28
N LYS A 26 19.83 -2.66 -4.42
CA LYS A 26 21.25 -2.81 -4.82
C LYS A 26 21.92 -1.52 -5.31
N LYS A 27 21.18 -0.69 -6.04
CA LYS A 27 21.74 0.48 -6.76
C LYS A 27 21.11 1.77 -6.26
N MET A 28 21.95 2.78 -6.01
CA MET A 28 21.50 4.09 -5.51
C MET A 28 20.65 4.90 -6.49
N ASN A 29 20.69 4.56 -7.78
CA ASN A 29 19.95 5.27 -8.83
C ASN A 29 18.65 4.57 -9.24
N HIS A 30 18.20 3.57 -8.47
CA HIS A 30 16.92 2.92 -8.73
C HIS A 30 15.78 3.92 -8.52
N LEU A 31 14.90 4.05 -9.50
CA LEU A 31 13.72 4.92 -9.39
C LEU A 31 12.57 4.12 -8.78
N LEU A 32 12.04 4.62 -7.67
CA LEU A 32 10.86 4.07 -7.02
C LEU A 32 9.65 4.98 -7.25
N LYS A 33 8.46 4.38 -7.20
CA LYS A 33 7.20 5.11 -7.22
C LYS A 33 7.16 6.12 -6.06
N ALA A 34 6.76 7.36 -6.34
CA ALA A 34 6.58 8.38 -5.32
C ALA A 34 5.31 8.12 -4.46
N PRO A 35 5.30 8.56 -3.20
CA PRO A 35 4.09 8.56 -2.37
C PRO A 35 2.95 9.35 -3.04
N PHE A 36 1.71 8.97 -2.74
CA PHE A 36 0.46 9.56 -3.25
C PHE A 36 0.24 9.48 -4.77
N CYS A 37 1.13 8.81 -5.52
CA CYS A 37 0.89 8.51 -6.92
C CYS A 37 -0.29 7.55 -7.10
N VAL A 38 -1.16 7.85 -8.06
CA VAL A 38 -2.29 7.00 -8.47
C VAL A 38 -1.77 5.78 -9.24
N HIS A 39 -2.20 4.59 -8.84
CA HIS A 39 -1.87 3.37 -9.58
C HIS A 39 -2.74 3.26 -10.84
N PRO A 40 -2.16 3.16 -12.05
CA PRO A 40 -2.90 3.36 -13.30
C PRO A 40 -4.01 2.33 -13.51
N ASN A 41 -3.80 1.08 -13.11
CA ASN A 41 -4.78 0.01 -13.36
C ASN A 41 -5.91 -0.04 -12.32
N THR A 42 -5.67 0.45 -11.10
CA THR A 42 -6.64 0.34 -10.00
C THR A 42 -7.27 1.68 -9.62
N GLY A 43 -6.71 2.80 -10.08
CA GLY A 43 -7.12 4.14 -9.68
C GLY A 43 -6.83 4.47 -8.21
N ARG A 44 -6.22 3.55 -7.45
CA ARG A 44 -5.94 3.72 -6.02
C ARG A 44 -4.75 4.64 -5.76
N VAL A 45 -4.88 5.48 -4.74
CA VAL A 45 -3.80 6.37 -4.28
C VAL A 45 -2.81 5.56 -3.43
N CYS A 46 -1.50 5.70 -3.68
CA CYS A 46 -0.50 5.06 -2.81
C CYS A 46 -0.27 5.85 -1.53
N VAL A 47 -1.04 5.50 -0.50
CA VAL A 47 -0.98 6.10 0.84
C VAL A 47 0.13 5.45 1.68
N PRO A 48 0.70 6.19 2.65
CA PRO A 48 1.57 5.60 3.67
C PRO A 48 0.82 4.57 4.54
N ILE A 49 1.54 3.56 5.02
CA ILE A 49 1.02 2.54 5.95
C ILE A 49 1.58 2.86 7.34
N ASP A 50 0.73 2.85 8.37
CA ASP A 50 1.17 3.01 9.77
C ASP A 50 1.86 1.73 10.25
N PRO A 51 3.17 1.77 10.59
CA PRO A 51 3.88 0.58 11.03
C PRO A 51 3.40 0.03 12.38
N ASN A 52 2.71 0.83 13.21
CA ASN A 52 2.21 0.35 14.51
C ASN A 52 0.90 -0.43 14.40
N ASN A 53 0.15 -0.21 13.31
CA ASN A 53 -1.17 -0.80 13.07
C ASN A 53 -1.22 -1.50 11.70
N CYS A 54 -0.09 -2.06 11.24
CA CYS A 54 0.04 -2.61 9.89
C CYS A 54 -0.87 -3.82 9.63
N ASP A 55 -1.21 -4.58 10.67
CA ASP A 55 -2.07 -5.77 10.58
C ASP A 55 -3.54 -5.40 10.30
N GLU A 56 -3.94 -4.16 10.57
CA GLU A 56 -5.30 -3.64 10.33
C GLU A 56 -5.47 -3.11 8.91
N PHE A 57 -4.37 -2.85 8.19
CA PHE A 57 -4.40 -2.21 6.88
C PHE A 57 -5.04 -3.10 5.81
N ASP A 58 -6.19 -2.68 5.27
CA ASP A 58 -6.87 -3.35 4.16
C ASP A 58 -6.68 -2.57 2.84
N PRO A 59 -5.86 -3.08 1.89
CA PRO A 59 -5.59 -2.39 0.63
C PRO A 59 -6.81 -2.27 -0.31
N LEU A 60 -7.87 -3.06 -0.07
CA LEU A 60 -9.08 -3.06 -0.87
C LEU A 60 -10.17 -2.16 -0.28
N LEU A 61 -10.27 -2.08 1.04
CA LEU A 61 -11.29 -1.28 1.72
C LEU A 61 -10.81 0.13 2.06
N GLU A 62 -9.58 0.29 2.54
CA GLU A 62 -9.12 1.55 3.13
C GLU A 62 -8.44 2.50 2.14
N VAL A 63 -7.87 1.98 1.06
CA VAL A 63 -7.11 2.79 0.11
C VAL A 63 -8.04 3.49 -0.87
N PRO A 64 -8.18 4.83 -0.85
CA PRO A 64 -9.13 5.53 -1.70
C PRO A 64 -8.71 5.49 -3.17
N THR A 65 -9.70 5.53 -4.05
CA THR A 65 -9.49 5.77 -5.48
C THR A 65 -9.54 7.25 -5.80
N LEU A 66 -8.87 7.66 -6.89
CA LEU A 66 -8.90 9.03 -7.37
C LEU A 66 -10.35 9.49 -7.66
N SER A 67 -11.18 8.63 -8.24
CA SER A 67 -12.58 8.94 -8.53
C SER A 67 -13.38 9.25 -7.27
N GLN A 68 -13.24 8.43 -6.21
CA GLN A 68 -13.89 8.67 -4.92
C GLN A 68 -13.50 10.02 -4.33
N ILE A 69 -12.19 10.33 -4.31
CA ILE A 69 -11.71 11.62 -3.78
C ILE A 69 -12.28 12.80 -4.56
N ILE A 70 -12.35 12.71 -5.89
CA ILE A 70 -12.93 13.77 -6.73
C ILE A 70 -14.43 13.95 -6.42
N GLU A 71 -15.18 12.85 -6.29
CA GLU A 71 -16.61 12.89 -5.94
C GLU A 71 -16.85 13.50 -4.56
N GLU A 72 -16.04 13.13 -3.56
CA GLU A 72 -16.10 13.67 -2.20
C GLU A 72 -15.81 15.18 -2.18
N ILE A 73 -14.79 15.64 -2.92
CA ILE A 73 -14.44 17.07 -3.02
C ILE A 73 -15.57 17.85 -3.67
N ASN A 74 -16.12 17.36 -4.79
CA ASN A 74 -17.22 18.03 -5.49
C ASN A 74 -18.48 18.11 -4.61
N SER A 75 -18.78 17.04 -3.87
CA SER A 75 -19.92 17.01 -2.94
C SER A 75 -19.71 17.94 -1.75
N ALA A 76 -18.49 18.02 -1.22
CA ALA A 76 -18.14 18.94 -0.14
C ALA A 76 -18.22 20.41 -0.59
N GLY A 77 -17.76 20.72 -1.81
CA GLY A 77 -17.83 22.07 -2.38
C GLY A 77 -19.27 22.56 -2.58
N LEU A 78 -20.17 21.68 -3.05
CA LEU A 78 -21.60 22.01 -3.19
C LEU A 78 -22.27 22.40 -1.87
N ASN A 79 -21.80 21.88 -0.73
CA ASN A 79 -22.35 22.24 0.58
C ASN A 79 -21.83 23.60 1.09
N MET A 80 -20.75 24.14 0.53
CA MET A 80 -20.20 25.44 0.92
C MET A 80 -20.91 26.61 0.22
N ASP A 81 -21.52 26.38 -0.95
CA ASP A 81 -22.23 27.40 -1.73
C ASP A 81 -23.69 27.62 -1.26
N VAL A 82 -24.17 26.87 -0.27
CA VAL A 82 -25.58 26.89 0.20
C VAL A 82 -25.74 27.66 1.53
N ASP A 83 -24.67 27.93 2.26
CA ASP A 83 -24.70 28.59 3.57
C ASP A 83 -24.45 30.13 3.51
N ASP A 84 -24.47 30.75 2.32
CA ASP A 84 -24.17 32.17 2.10
C ASP A 84 -25.42 33.03 1.72
N ASP A 85 -26.60 32.66 2.24
CA ASP A 85 -27.86 33.46 2.21
C ASP A 85 -28.37 33.78 3.64
#